data_AF-A0A1Y4TCE2-F1
#
_entry.id   AF-A0A1Y4TCE2-F1
#
_cell.length_a   1.000
_cell.length_b   1.000
_cell.length_c   1.000
_cell.angle_alpha   90.00
_cell.angle_beta   90.00
_cell.angle_gamma   90.00
#
_symmetry.space_group_name_H-M   'P 1'
#
loop_
_entity.id
_entity.type
_entity.pdbx_description
1 polymer ?
#
loop_
_entity_poly.entity_id
_entity_poly.type
_entity_poly.pdbx_seq_one_letter_code
_entity_poly.pdbx_strand_id
1 'polypeptide(L)'
;MESKESKRQFYLKWPWDWVVYVLLVILLRIFAIPFIYLIMRWNKKHRPDVPEEGFCVQQTRRQISKLWMSLVFLLVALCGGAVFVAGLLTDERTWEEYAMMAGGAVVGLGSLALAIYVGYTSLRDVFCPEKSTLAQSIRSQMPYPEEAPSAREMFAMVDKDIQENGEWFDKVAVGKEWVLGEQASYIPRIRAVFPRDEIVHRHAGGRVQTSRIVELWIMDDRHQVQSTTLKDYRELQPLVDCIQLRAPDALILPYNEFDRYNFMEDEEWEKVLQDFRLRDGRRKASQPRTESQPPQNMVLTRADGTVTSRLSMDILSQTLEECLQSPEETFFLTPSRPIQGEKGAYMELLCSAGTALEGKVRMLLVEAPAQQGSQPENGLHGMVSPEEAEKVLAAWLGGKMPNTTGWTQVQLRMEQQENPQELRPPKLSLVSRRGVSQNHENFTLEDVQVAADGMVDGSYQQVDLTLPGGWLWMRLVAGNADDGRCTVLVTRADPDTLRMFKIKTTPRKAAAWLMDFARGQFRPDWSQWEDITKEVENQ
;
A
#
# COMPACT_ATOMS: atom_id res chain seq x y z
N MET A 1 12.82 25.47 -26.83
CA MET A 1 11.77 26.07 -27.68
C MET A 1 11.40 27.40 -27.05
N GLU A 2 11.60 28.48 -27.80
CA GLU A 2 11.37 29.86 -27.38
C GLU A 2 9.92 30.08 -26.92
N SER A 3 9.76 30.74 -25.78
CA SER A 3 8.47 31.22 -25.28
C SER A 3 7.94 32.33 -26.19
N LYS A 4 7.08 31.96 -27.16
CA LYS A 4 6.25 32.94 -27.86
C LYS A 4 5.28 33.54 -26.84
N GLU A 5 5.54 34.78 -26.42
CA GLU A 5 4.55 35.62 -25.75
C GLU A 5 3.26 35.59 -26.57
N SER A 6 2.22 34.96 -26.03
CA SER A 6 0.90 34.99 -26.63
C SER A 6 0.40 36.43 -26.53
N LYS A 7 0.16 37.06 -27.69
CA LYS A 7 -0.59 38.32 -27.75
C LYS A 7 -1.86 38.14 -26.93
N ARG A 8 -2.02 38.89 -25.83
CA ARG A 8 -3.25 38.93 -25.03
C ARG A 8 -4.40 39.41 -25.92
N GLN A 9 -5.07 38.48 -26.57
CA GLN A 9 -6.24 38.75 -27.38
C GLN A 9 -7.39 39.04 -26.43
N PHE A 10 -7.96 40.24 -26.55
CA PHE A 10 -9.05 40.68 -25.69
C PHE A 10 -10.31 39.90 -26.06
N TYR A 11 -10.89 39.19 -25.09
CA TYR A 11 -12.18 38.54 -25.18
C TYR A 11 -12.96 38.88 -23.90
N LEU A 12 -14.28 38.98 -23.96
CA LEU A 12 -15.07 39.29 -22.77
C LEU A 12 -15.06 38.09 -21.84
N LYS A 13 -14.41 38.27 -20.69
CA LYS A 13 -14.38 37.30 -19.59
C LYS A 13 -15.73 37.31 -18.87
N TRP A 14 -16.08 36.15 -18.32
CA TRP A 14 -17.21 36.05 -17.41
C TRP A 14 -16.88 36.76 -16.09
N PRO A 15 -17.81 37.43 -15.40
CA PRO A 15 -19.24 37.56 -15.71
C PRO A 15 -19.59 38.72 -16.66
N TRP A 16 -18.60 39.47 -17.17
CA TRP A 16 -18.84 40.69 -17.95
C TRP A 16 -19.51 40.43 -19.30
N ASP A 17 -19.30 39.27 -19.92
CA ASP A 17 -20.02 38.86 -21.13
C ASP A 17 -21.54 38.84 -20.90
N TRP A 18 -22.00 38.25 -19.80
CA TRP A 18 -23.41 38.23 -19.41
C TRP A 18 -23.94 39.60 -19.02
N VAL A 19 -23.17 40.40 -18.26
CA VAL A 19 -23.58 41.77 -17.90
C VAL A 19 -23.82 42.60 -19.16
N VAL A 20 -22.96 42.48 -20.17
CA VAL A 20 -23.12 43.17 -21.46
C VAL A 20 -24.33 42.63 -22.23
N TYR A 21 -24.58 41.32 -22.24
CA TYR A 21 -25.78 40.77 -22.88
C TYR A 21 -27.07 41.24 -22.20
N VAL A 22 -27.14 41.21 -20.88
CA VAL A 22 -28.31 41.67 -20.11
C VAL A 22 -28.53 43.16 -20.34
N LEU A 23 -27.47 43.97 -20.31
CA LEU A 23 -27.53 45.40 -20.58
C LEU A 23 -28.00 45.70 -22.01
N LEU A 24 -27.53 44.94 -23.00
CA LEU A 24 -28.01 45.03 -24.38
C LEU A 24 -29.50 44.67 -24.47
N VAL A 25 -29.96 43.60 -23.81
CA VAL A 25 -31.39 43.22 -23.80
C VAL A 25 -32.24 44.30 -23.11
N ILE A 26 -31.78 44.89 -22.01
CA ILE A 26 -32.51 45.95 -21.30
C ILE A 26 -32.61 47.21 -22.17
N LEU A 27 -31.52 47.61 -22.82
CA LEU A 27 -31.46 48.86 -23.61
C LEU A 27 -32.10 48.72 -25.00
N LEU A 28 -31.87 47.62 -25.70
CA LEU A 28 -32.25 47.43 -27.12
C LEU A 28 -33.38 46.41 -27.32
N ARG A 29 -33.83 45.70 -26.27
CA ARG A 29 -34.90 44.70 -26.33
C ARG A 29 -34.65 43.68 -27.46
N ILE A 30 -35.61 43.50 -28.37
CA ILE A 30 -35.52 42.57 -29.50
C ILE A 30 -34.35 42.94 -30.45
N PHE A 31 -33.98 44.22 -30.55
CA PHE A 31 -32.87 44.67 -31.38
C PHE A 31 -31.49 44.30 -30.80
N ALA A 32 -31.42 43.78 -29.57
CA ALA A 32 -30.18 43.29 -28.97
C ALA A 32 -29.66 41.99 -29.63
N ILE A 33 -30.56 41.18 -30.18
CA ILE A 33 -30.27 39.85 -30.73
C ILE A 33 -29.10 39.85 -31.75
N PRO A 34 -29.07 40.72 -32.78
CA PRO A 34 -27.95 40.76 -33.74
C PRO A 34 -26.62 41.16 -33.09
N PHE A 35 -26.63 42.08 -32.12
CA PHE A 35 -25.41 42.51 -31.42
C PHE A 35 -24.86 41.42 -30.50
N ILE A 36 -25.74 40.72 -29.78
CA ILE A 36 -25.37 39.57 -28.93
C ILE A 36 -24.76 38.46 -29.79
N TYR A 37 -25.36 38.15 -30.95
CA TYR A 37 -24.81 37.15 -31.86
C TYR A 37 -23.42 37.54 -32.38
N LEU A 38 -23.20 38.82 -32.69
CA LEU A 38 -21.92 39.33 -33.18
C LEU A 38 -20.84 39.26 -32.09
N ILE A 39 -21.18 39.64 -30.85
CA ILE A 39 -20.28 39.52 -29.69
C ILE A 39 -20.01 38.05 -29.39
N MET A 40 -21.01 37.16 -29.39
CA MET A 40 -20.80 35.73 -29.18
C MET A 40 -19.89 35.10 -30.24
N ARG A 41 -20.08 35.47 -31.51
CA ARG A 41 -19.24 35.00 -32.62
C ARG A 41 -17.80 35.48 -32.48
N TRP A 42 -17.62 36.75 -32.08
CA TRP A 42 -16.31 37.31 -31.81
C TRP A 42 -15.64 36.64 -30.61
N ASN A 43 -16.37 36.46 -29.50
CA ASN A 43 -15.87 35.77 -28.31
C ASN A 43 -15.52 34.31 -28.61
N LYS A 44 -16.32 33.60 -29.42
CA LYS A 44 -16.01 32.22 -29.85
C LYS A 44 -14.72 32.12 -30.66
N LYS A 45 -14.42 33.13 -31.48
CA LYS A 45 -13.21 33.17 -32.33
C LYS A 45 -11.93 33.48 -31.55
N HIS A 46 -12.05 34.20 -30.43
CA HIS A 46 -10.92 34.66 -29.62
C HIS A 46 -10.77 33.93 -28.28
N ARG A 47 -11.58 32.91 -28.01
CA ARG A 47 -11.43 32.06 -26.82
C ARG A 47 -10.20 31.15 -26.98
N PRO A 48 -9.34 31.03 -25.96
CA PRO A 48 -8.25 30.06 -25.99
C PRO A 48 -8.80 28.62 -26.00
N ASP A 49 -8.09 27.71 -26.66
CA ASP A 49 -8.46 26.28 -26.74
C ASP A 49 -8.46 25.61 -25.35
N VAL A 50 -7.59 26.06 -24.45
CA VAL A 50 -7.60 25.71 -23.02
C VAL A 50 -8.13 26.89 -22.22
N PRO A 51 -9.24 26.75 -21.48
CA PRO A 51 -9.80 27.84 -20.66
C PRO A 51 -8.81 28.27 -19.56
N GLU A 52 -8.48 29.56 -19.47
CA GLU A 52 -7.65 30.12 -18.38
C GLU A 52 -8.26 29.89 -16.98
N GLU A 53 -9.57 29.63 -16.90
CA GLU A 53 -10.34 29.49 -15.67
C GLU A 53 -10.60 28.03 -15.26
N GLY A 54 -10.12 27.06 -16.05
CA GLY A 54 -10.33 25.63 -15.82
C GLY A 54 -11.62 25.06 -16.46
N PHE A 55 -11.61 23.78 -16.82
CA PHE A 55 -12.74 23.11 -17.48
C PHE A 55 -13.90 22.86 -16.51
N CYS A 56 -13.61 22.54 -15.24
CA CYS A 56 -14.60 22.33 -14.19
C CYS A 56 -15.43 23.59 -13.90
N VAL A 57 -14.78 24.76 -13.86
CA VAL A 57 -15.45 26.06 -13.66
C VAL A 57 -16.30 26.43 -14.88
N GLN A 58 -15.84 26.11 -16.08
CA GLN A 58 -16.65 26.33 -17.28
C GLN A 58 -17.90 25.45 -17.29
N GLN A 59 -17.79 24.21 -16.85
CA GLN A 59 -18.89 23.25 -16.80
C GLN A 59 -19.96 23.64 -15.77
N THR A 60 -19.57 24.08 -14.58
CA THR A 60 -20.51 24.61 -13.57
C THR A 60 -21.27 25.81 -14.11
N ARG A 61 -20.61 26.71 -14.84
CA ARG A 61 -21.27 27.87 -15.45
C ARG A 61 -22.18 27.56 -16.63
N ARG A 62 -22.00 26.42 -17.31
CA ARG A 62 -22.97 25.96 -18.33
C ARG A 62 -24.34 25.67 -17.72
N GLN A 63 -24.43 25.41 -16.40
CA GLN A 63 -25.71 25.26 -15.72
C GLN A 63 -26.57 26.54 -15.72
N ILE A 64 -26.02 27.73 -16.03
CA ILE A 64 -26.82 28.96 -16.26
C ILE A 64 -27.90 28.71 -17.33
N SER A 65 -27.62 27.85 -18.32
CA SER A 65 -28.63 27.50 -19.33
C SER A 65 -29.89 26.87 -18.74
N LYS A 66 -29.79 26.19 -17.58
CA LYS A 66 -30.94 25.62 -16.84
C LYS A 66 -31.84 26.71 -16.23
N LEU A 67 -31.39 27.98 -16.12
CA LEU A 67 -32.25 29.10 -15.71
C LEU A 67 -33.41 29.35 -16.69
N TRP A 68 -33.24 28.99 -17.96
CA TRP A 68 -34.36 29.04 -18.91
C TRP A 68 -35.50 28.11 -18.47
N MET A 69 -35.19 26.91 -17.95
CA MET A 69 -36.21 26.00 -17.43
C MET A 69 -36.87 26.55 -16.16
N SER A 70 -36.11 27.20 -15.28
CA SER A 70 -36.69 27.93 -14.14
C SER A 70 -37.67 29.02 -14.59
N LEU A 71 -37.33 29.79 -15.64
CA LEU A 71 -38.22 30.78 -16.23
C LEU A 71 -39.50 30.15 -16.82
N VAL A 72 -39.37 29.01 -17.52
CA VAL A 72 -40.53 28.26 -18.02
C VAL A 72 -41.43 27.81 -16.87
N PHE A 73 -40.87 27.29 -15.78
CA PHE A 73 -41.66 26.91 -14.60
C PHE A 73 -42.32 28.12 -13.93
N LEU A 74 -41.68 29.30 -13.90
CA LEU A 74 -42.33 30.53 -13.42
C LEU A 74 -43.52 30.94 -14.31
N LEU A 75 -43.40 30.80 -15.63
CA LEU A 75 -44.52 31.07 -16.55
C LEU A 75 -45.67 30.08 -16.34
N VAL A 76 -45.37 28.79 -16.16
CA VAL A 76 -46.38 27.78 -15.82
C VAL A 76 -47.04 28.08 -14.48
N ALA A 77 -46.26 28.51 -13.48
CA ALA A 77 -46.77 28.92 -12.18
C ALA A 77 -47.72 30.11 -12.28
N LEU A 78 -47.37 31.11 -13.10
CA LEU A 78 -48.19 32.27 -13.36
C LEU A 78 -49.50 31.88 -14.06
N CYS A 79 -49.46 31.00 -15.06
CA CYS A 79 -50.65 30.48 -15.73
C CYS A 79 -51.54 29.67 -14.77
N GLY A 80 -50.97 28.76 -13.98
CA GLY A 80 -51.71 27.98 -12.98
C GLY A 80 -52.34 28.87 -11.90
N GLY A 81 -51.59 29.87 -11.43
CA GLY A 81 -52.08 30.90 -10.51
C GLY A 81 -53.21 31.74 -11.12
N ALA A 82 -53.11 32.13 -12.39
CA ALA A 82 -54.18 32.86 -13.08
C ALA A 82 -55.46 32.03 -13.22
N VAL A 83 -55.36 30.73 -13.51
CA VAL A 83 -56.51 29.80 -13.53
C VAL A 83 -57.14 29.68 -12.14
N PHE A 84 -56.32 29.61 -11.09
CA PHE A 84 -56.80 29.58 -9.71
C PHE A 84 -57.55 30.89 -9.34
N VAL A 85 -56.99 32.06 -9.66
CA VAL A 85 -57.64 33.35 -9.40
C VAL A 85 -58.91 33.53 -10.22
N ALA A 86 -58.91 33.13 -11.49
CA ALA A 86 -60.11 33.16 -12.33
C ALA A 86 -61.21 32.29 -11.73
N GLY A 87 -60.89 31.08 -11.27
CA GLY A 87 -61.83 30.22 -10.56
C GLY A 87 -62.37 30.84 -9.27
N LEU A 88 -61.53 31.60 -8.52
CA LEU A 88 -61.96 32.33 -7.32
C LEU A 88 -63.00 33.43 -7.62
N LEU A 89 -62.95 34.04 -8.81
CA LEU A 89 -63.81 35.14 -9.22
C LEU A 89 -65.14 34.71 -9.86
N THR A 90 -65.32 33.41 -10.16
CA THR A 90 -66.57 32.88 -10.72
C THR A 90 -67.64 32.74 -9.62
N ASP A 91 -68.82 33.32 -9.85
CA ASP A 91 -69.93 33.43 -8.87
C ASP A 91 -70.79 32.15 -8.79
N GLU A 92 -70.96 31.43 -9.91
CA GLU A 92 -71.62 30.12 -9.96
C GLU A 92 -70.58 29.05 -10.30
N ARG A 93 -70.37 28.06 -9.42
CA ARG A 93 -69.36 27.01 -9.63
C ARG A 93 -69.98 25.63 -9.82
N THR A 94 -69.66 25.03 -10.95
CA THR A 94 -69.84 23.59 -11.20
C THR A 94 -68.73 22.77 -10.52
N TRP A 95 -68.92 21.45 -10.38
CA TRP A 95 -67.87 20.56 -9.85
C TRP A 95 -66.61 20.56 -10.73
N GLU A 96 -66.76 20.75 -12.05
CA GLU A 96 -65.66 20.84 -13.02
C GLU A 96 -64.80 22.08 -12.78
N GLU A 97 -65.43 23.21 -12.46
CA GLU A 97 -64.72 24.45 -12.13
C GLU A 97 -63.98 24.35 -10.80
N TYR A 98 -64.53 23.65 -9.81
CA TYR A 98 -63.80 23.31 -8.58
C TYR A 98 -62.57 22.45 -8.86
N ALA A 99 -62.69 21.45 -9.74
CA ALA A 99 -61.58 20.60 -10.14
C ALA A 99 -60.50 21.38 -10.90
N MET A 100 -60.88 22.28 -11.82
CA MET A 100 -59.94 23.16 -12.54
C MET A 100 -59.23 24.14 -11.60
N MET A 101 -59.95 24.75 -10.66
CA MET A 101 -59.37 25.65 -9.66
C MET A 101 -58.35 24.90 -8.78
N ALA A 102 -58.72 23.74 -8.25
CA ALA A 102 -57.81 22.91 -7.44
C ALA A 102 -56.60 22.45 -8.25
N GLY A 103 -56.80 22.01 -9.50
CA GLY A 103 -55.71 21.65 -10.41
C GLY A 103 -54.77 22.82 -10.70
N GLY A 104 -55.32 24.02 -10.96
CA GLY A 104 -54.56 25.25 -11.16
C GLY A 104 -53.72 25.63 -9.94
N ALA A 105 -54.27 25.48 -8.73
CA ALA A 105 -53.53 25.70 -7.49
C ALA A 105 -52.36 24.72 -7.31
N VAL A 106 -52.60 23.42 -7.53
CA VAL A 106 -51.57 22.38 -7.40
C VAL A 106 -50.46 22.58 -8.43
N VAL A 107 -50.82 22.81 -9.69
CA VAL A 107 -49.85 23.08 -10.77
C VAL A 107 -49.10 24.39 -10.50
N GLY A 108 -49.81 25.44 -10.09
CA GLY A 108 -49.24 26.75 -9.80
C GLY A 108 -48.20 26.70 -8.68
N LEU A 109 -48.57 26.15 -7.52
CA LEU A 109 -47.67 26.02 -6.37
C LEU A 109 -46.52 25.04 -6.63
N GLY A 110 -46.80 23.89 -7.26
CA GLY A 110 -45.80 22.88 -7.58
C GLY A 110 -44.74 23.39 -8.55
N SER A 111 -45.17 24.08 -9.63
CA SER A 111 -44.23 24.68 -10.59
C SER A 111 -43.47 25.87 -10.00
N LEU A 112 -44.08 26.68 -9.12
CA LEU A 112 -43.37 27.74 -8.41
C LEU A 112 -42.26 27.20 -7.52
N ALA A 113 -42.53 26.15 -6.74
CA ALA A 113 -41.52 25.49 -5.91
C ALA A 113 -40.37 24.93 -6.75
N LEU A 114 -40.69 24.29 -7.88
CA LEU A 114 -39.68 23.76 -8.81
C LEU A 114 -38.85 24.88 -9.47
N ALA A 115 -39.49 25.99 -9.83
CA ALA A 115 -38.81 27.16 -10.39
C ALA A 115 -37.80 27.76 -9.41
N ILE A 116 -38.20 27.93 -8.14
CA ILE A 116 -37.33 28.41 -7.07
C ILE A 116 -36.18 27.43 -6.85
N TYR A 117 -36.45 26.12 -6.79
CA TYR A 117 -35.42 25.11 -6.59
C TYR A 117 -34.39 25.08 -7.72
N VAL A 118 -34.83 25.01 -8.99
CA VAL A 118 -33.94 25.00 -10.16
C VAL A 118 -33.19 26.32 -10.29
N GLY A 119 -33.86 27.45 -10.02
CA GLY A 119 -33.25 28.77 -10.04
C GLY A 119 -32.16 28.91 -8.98
N TYR A 120 -32.45 28.52 -7.74
CA TYR A 120 -31.51 28.56 -6.63
C TYR A 120 -30.30 27.66 -6.87
N THR A 121 -30.51 26.39 -7.27
CA THR A 121 -29.41 25.44 -7.52
C THR A 121 -28.53 25.92 -8.67
N SER A 122 -29.11 26.39 -9.76
CA SER A 122 -28.35 26.91 -10.91
C SER A 122 -27.55 28.17 -10.55
N LEU A 123 -28.12 29.10 -9.77
CA LEU A 123 -27.41 30.31 -9.32
C LEU A 123 -26.32 29.96 -8.30
N ARG A 124 -26.61 29.08 -7.34
CA ARG A 124 -25.67 28.62 -6.33
C ARG A 124 -24.44 27.98 -7.00
N ASP A 125 -24.64 27.10 -7.97
CA ASP A 125 -23.56 26.38 -8.61
C ASP A 125 -22.66 27.31 -9.46
N VAL A 126 -23.18 28.46 -9.89
CA VAL A 126 -22.48 29.49 -10.68
C VAL A 126 -21.69 30.46 -9.81
N PHE A 127 -22.29 30.93 -8.71
CA PHE A 127 -21.68 31.93 -7.83
C PHE A 127 -20.84 31.31 -6.71
N CYS A 128 -21.19 30.09 -6.27
CA CYS A 128 -20.53 29.36 -5.20
C CYS A 128 -20.07 27.98 -5.72
N PRO A 129 -19.00 27.92 -6.52
CA PRO A 129 -18.49 26.67 -7.08
C PRO A 129 -18.21 25.58 -6.03
N GLU A 130 -17.87 25.96 -4.80
CA GLU A 130 -17.63 25.04 -3.67
C GLU A 130 -18.84 24.21 -3.26
N LYS A 131 -20.04 24.74 -3.48
CA LYS A 131 -21.32 24.07 -3.19
C LYS A 131 -21.97 23.47 -4.44
N SER A 132 -21.27 23.51 -5.58
CA SER A 132 -21.79 22.98 -6.84
C SER A 132 -21.94 21.47 -6.78
N THR A 133 -22.88 20.93 -7.57
CA THR A 133 -23.04 19.48 -7.71
C THR A 133 -21.76 18.79 -8.20
N LEU A 134 -20.99 19.47 -9.04
CA LEU A 134 -19.71 18.98 -9.55
C LEU A 134 -18.66 18.88 -8.44
N ALA A 135 -18.50 19.92 -7.63
CA ALA A 135 -17.57 19.90 -6.49
C ALA A 135 -17.96 18.82 -5.46
N GLN A 136 -19.27 18.65 -5.23
CA GLN A 136 -19.78 17.58 -4.36
C GLN A 136 -19.48 16.19 -4.93
N SER A 137 -19.64 15.99 -6.24
CA SER A 137 -19.27 14.70 -6.87
C SER A 137 -17.78 14.42 -6.76
N ILE A 138 -16.90 15.40 -6.99
CA ILE A 138 -15.45 15.18 -6.85
C ILE A 138 -15.10 14.85 -5.40
N ARG A 139 -15.71 15.56 -4.44
CA ARG A 139 -15.52 15.33 -3.01
C ARG A 139 -15.97 13.93 -2.58
N SER A 140 -17.14 13.46 -3.05
CA SER A 140 -17.65 12.13 -2.67
C SER A 140 -16.80 10.99 -3.23
N GLN A 141 -16.06 11.24 -4.32
CA GLN A 141 -15.14 10.28 -4.93
C GLN A 141 -13.76 10.22 -4.24
N MET A 142 -13.45 11.12 -3.31
CA MET A 142 -12.19 11.07 -2.56
C MET A 142 -12.23 10.06 -1.41
N PRO A 143 -11.07 9.49 -0.99
CA PRO A 143 -10.99 8.58 0.14
C PRO A 143 -11.58 9.18 1.42
N TYR A 144 -11.22 10.44 1.73
CA TYR A 144 -11.67 11.17 2.92
C TYR A 144 -12.43 12.45 2.50
N PRO A 145 -13.78 12.40 2.40
CA PRO A 145 -14.56 13.53 1.92
C PRO A 145 -14.60 14.72 2.91
N GLU A 146 -14.44 14.47 4.21
CA GLU A 146 -14.48 15.51 5.26
C GLU A 146 -13.17 16.31 5.36
N GLU A 147 -12.04 15.69 4.99
CA GLU A 147 -10.71 16.34 4.93
C GLU A 147 -10.37 16.83 3.52
N ALA A 148 -11.37 16.86 2.64
CA ALA A 148 -11.18 17.20 1.24
C ALA A 148 -10.62 18.62 1.08
N PRO A 149 -9.64 18.81 0.17
CA PRO A 149 -9.10 20.13 -0.15
C PRO A 149 -10.17 21.09 -0.66
N SER A 150 -9.82 22.36 -0.74
CA SER A 150 -10.74 23.40 -1.21
C SER A 150 -11.25 23.08 -2.63
N ALA A 151 -12.44 23.55 -2.99
CA ALA A 151 -12.99 23.21 -4.31
C ALA A 151 -12.14 23.71 -5.48
N ARG A 152 -11.35 24.77 -5.26
CA ARG A 152 -10.39 25.27 -6.24
C ARG A 152 -9.26 24.27 -6.50
N GLU A 153 -8.74 23.65 -5.46
CA GLU A 153 -7.68 22.63 -5.57
C GLU A 153 -8.23 21.34 -6.19
N MET A 154 -9.43 20.92 -5.78
CA MET A 154 -10.13 19.78 -6.40
C MET A 154 -10.33 19.98 -7.91
N PHE A 155 -10.81 21.17 -8.31
CA PHE A 155 -10.96 21.50 -9.73
C PHE A 155 -9.63 21.58 -10.45
N ALA A 156 -8.60 22.18 -9.85
CA ALA A 156 -7.28 22.25 -10.46
C ALA A 156 -6.68 20.85 -10.71
N MET A 157 -6.90 19.89 -9.81
CA MET A 157 -6.47 18.50 -9.98
C MET A 157 -7.16 17.84 -11.17
N VAL A 158 -8.50 17.95 -11.26
CA VAL A 158 -9.27 17.38 -12.39
C VAL A 158 -8.92 18.09 -13.69
N ASP A 159 -8.84 19.41 -13.67
CA ASP A 159 -8.50 20.23 -14.84
C ASP A 159 -7.10 19.90 -15.37
N LYS A 160 -6.13 19.64 -14.48
CA LYS A 160 -4.79 19.20 -14.87
C LYS A 160 -4.81 17.84 -15.56
N ASP A 161 -5.54 16.86 -15.04
CA ASP A 161 -5.67 15.55 -15.68
C ASP A 161 -6.32 15.64 -17.06
N ILE A 162 -7.42 16.41 -17.16
CA ILE A 162 -8.11 16.63 -18.44
C ILE A 162 -7.23 17.42 -19.43
N GLN A 163 -6.43 18.38 -18.95
CA GLN A 163 -5.54 19.14 -19.82
C GLN A 163 -4.39 18.28 -20.38
N GLU A 164 -3.84 17.36 -19.58
CA GLU A 164 -2.71 16.52 -19.97
C GLU A 164 -3.14 15.28 -20.77
N ASN A 165 -4.27 14.66 -20.42
CA ASN A 165 -4.68 13.34 -20.93
C ASN A 165 -6.11 13.30 -21.51
N GLY A 166 -6.82 14.43 -21.55
CA GLY A 166 -8.25 14.48 -21.82
C GLY A 166 -8.62 14.29 -23.29
N GLU A 167 -9.49 13.31 -23.56
CA GLU A 167 -10.21 13.16 -24.81
C GLU A 167 -11.66 13.65 -24.65
N TRP A 168 -12.14 14.45 -25.61
CA TRP A 168 -13.46 15.09 -25.54
C TRP A 168 -14.48 14.37 -26.41
N PHE A 169 -15.63 14.06 -25.81
CA PHE A 169 -16.81 13.48 -26.44
C PHE A 169 -18.02 14.34 -26.06
N ASP A 170 -18.51 15.16 -26.99
CA ASP A 170 -19.57 16.16 -26.86
C ASP A 170 -19.26 17.19 -25.76
N LYS A 171 -19.73 16.90 -24.54
CA LYS A 171 -19.52 17.71 -23.33
C LYS A 171 -18.88 16.91 -22.18
N VAL A 172 -18.45 15.69 -22.46
CA VAL A 172 -17.76 14.80 -21.53
C VAL A 172 -16.29 14.75 -21.90
N ALA A 173 -15.39 14.88 -20.92
CA ALA A 173 -13.96 14.67 -21.11
C ALA A 173 -13.51 13.45 -20.32
N VAL A 174 -12.73 12.57 -20.95
CA VAL A 174 -12.14 11.39 -20.32
C VAL A 174 -10.64 11.63 -20.19
N GLY A 175 -10.16 11.83 -18.97
CA GLY A 175 -8.73 11.92 -18.63
C GLY A 175 -8.12 10.56 -18.33
N LYS A 176 -6.99 10.57 -17.63
CA LYS A 176 -6.33 9.34 -17.15
C LYS A 176 -6.95 8.86 -15.83
N GLU A 177 -7.34 9.80 -14.97
CA GLU A 177 -7.85 9.54 -13.63
C GLU A 177 -9.31 9.94 -13.46
N TRP A 178 -9.78 10.92 -14.24
CA TRP A 178 -11.13 11.48 -14.09
C TRP A 178 -11.94 11.42 -15.39
N VAL A 179 -13.23 11.14 -15.26
CA VAL A 179 -14.24 11.41 -16.29
C VAL A 179 -15.03 12.64 -15.86
N LEU A 180 -14.96 13.71 -16.64
CA LEU A 180 -15.61 14.99 -16.39
C LEU A 180 -16.86 15.14 -17.27
N GLY A 181 -18.05 15.07 -16.67
CA GLY A 181 -19.35 15.30 -17.32
C GLY A 181 -20.14 16.41 -16.63
N GLU A 182 -21.46 16.22 -16.41
CA GLU A 182 -22.21 17.10 -15.49
C GLU A 182 -21.82 16.86 -14.01
N GLN A 183 -21.30 15.67 -13.75
CA GLN A 183 -20.63 15.23 -12.53
C GLN A 183 -19.25 14.65 -12.90
N ALA A 184 -18.39 14.47 -11.92
CA ALA A 184 -17.07 13.85 -12.13
C ALA A 184 -17.00 12.47 -11.47
N SER A 185 -16.51 11.49 -12.24
CA SER A 185 -16.24 10.13 -11.79
C SER A 185 -14.73 9.88 -11.72
N TYR A 186 -14.26 9.28 -10.64
CA TYR A 186 -12.88 8.84 -10.52
C TYR A 186 -12.74 7.46 -11.17
N ILE A 187 -11.93 7.35 -12.22
CA ILE A 187 -11.80 6.15 -13.07
C ILE A 187 -11.51 4.88 -12.26
N PRO A 188 -10.58 4.88 -11.28
CA PRO A 188 -10.32 3.69 -10.46
C PRO A 188 -11.50 3.20 -9.61
N ARG A 189 -12.51 4.04 -9.37
CA ARG A 189 -13.73 3.67 -8.63
C ARG A 189 -14.86 3.16 -9.52
N ILE A 190 -14.76 3.31 -10.84
CA ILE A 190 -15.79 2.84 -11.75
C ILE A 190 -15.90 1.31 -11.66
N ARG A 191 -17.13 0.81 -11.46
CA ARG A 191 -17.43 -0.63 -11.40
C ARG A 191 -18.32 -1.07 -12.54
N ALA A 192 -19.29 -0.25 -12.90
CA ALA A 192 -20.17 -0.53 -14.03
C ALA A 192 -20.49 0.74 -14.83
N VAL A 193 -20.64 0.58 -16.13
CA VAL A 193 -20.96 1.63 -17.10
C VAL A 193 -22.13 1.14 -17.96
N PHE A 194 -23.18 1.95 -18.02
CA PHE A 194 -24.41 1.65 -18.74
C PHE A 194 -24.67 2.74 -19.79
N PRO A 195 -24.30 2.51 -21.06
CA PRO A 195 -24.71 3.40 -22.14
C PRO A 195 -26.19 3.20 -22.47
N ARG A 196 -26.91 4.31 -22.59
CA ARG A 196 -28.32 4.35 -22.99
C ARG A 196 -28.44 5.05 -24.33
N ASP A 197 -28.93 4.31 -25.32
CA ASP A 197 -29.30 4.83 -26.63
C ASP A 197 -30.69 4.29 -27.01
N GLU A 198 -31.72 5.07 -26.70
CA GLU A 198 -33.11 4.66 -26.90
C GLU A 198 -33.85 5.64 -27.80
N ILE A 199 -34.58 5.10 -28.78
CA ILE A 199 -35.51 5.87 -29.59
C ILE A 199 -36.91 5.68 -29.01
N VAL A 200 -37.43 6.75 -28.40
CA VAL A 200 -38.79 6.77 -27.82
C VAL A 200 -39.77 7.32 -28.84
N HIS A 201 -40.79 6.53 -29.15
CA HIS A 201 -41.91 6.94 -29.97
C HIS A 201 -43.08 7.34 -29.06
N ARG A 202 -43.54 8.59 -29.16
CA ARG A 202 -44.77 9.06 -28.52
C ARG A 202 -45.86 9.25 -29.56
N HIS A 203 -46.99 8.59 -29.37
CA HIS A 203 -48.19 8.79 -30.16
C HIS A 203 -49.05 9.86 -29.50
N ALA A 204 -49.15 11.03 -30.12
CA ALA A 204 -50.03 12.11 -29.67
C ALA A 204 -50.78 12.70 -30.87
N GLY A 205 -52.11 12.71 -30.80
CA GLY A 205 -52.98 13.35 -31.80
C GLY A 205 -52.78 12.86 -33.25
N GLY A 206 -52.58 11.55 -33.46
CA GLY A 206 -52.42 10.96 -34.78
C GLY A 206 -51.04 11.16 -35.43
N ARG A 207 -50.07 11.78 -34.73
CA ARG A 207 -48.68 11.90 -35.16
C ARG A 207 -47.75 11.08 -34.27
N VAL A 208 -46.76 10.45 -34.88
CA VAL A 208 -45.66 9.77 -34.18
C VAL A 208 -44.54 10.78 -33.98
N GLN A 209 -44.31 11.18 -32.73
CA GLN A 209 -43.11 11.95 -32.37
C GLN A 209 -42.01 10.97 -31.98
N THR A 210 -40.83 11.13 -32.57
CA THR A 210 -39.67 10.29 -32.28
C THR A 210 -38.61 11.13 -31.59
N SER A 211 -38.23 10.76 -30.37
CA SER A 211 -37.16 11.40 -29.60
C SER A 211 -36.10 10.37 -29.25
N ARG A 212 -34.83 10.68 -29.47
CA ARG A 212 -33.70 9.82 -29.10
C ARG A 212 -33.12 10.29 -27.76
N ILE A 213 -32.98 9.36 -26.82
CA ILE A 213 -32.37 9.57 -25.52
C ILE A 213 -30.97 8.97 -25.58
N VAL A 214 -29.95 9.80 -25.34
CA VAL A 214 -28.55 9.41 -25.34
C VAL A 214 -27.97 9.79 -23.99
N GLU A 215 -27.67 8.81 -23.14
CA GLU A 215 -27.16 9.03 -21.78
C GLU A 215 -26.07 8.03 -21.43
N LEU A 216 -25.13 8.46 -20.60
CA LEU A 216 -24.12 7.59 -19.99
C LEU A 216 -24.36 7.55 -18.50
N TRP A 217 -24.47 6.34 -17.95
CA TRP A 217 -24.64 6.09 -16.53
C TRP A 217 -23.41 5.35 -16.00
N ILE A 218 -22.76 5.89 -14.98
CA ILE A 218 -21.55 5.34 -14.36
C ILE A 218 -21.88 5.01 -12.90
N MET A 219 -21.55 3.80 -12.47
CA MET A 219 -21.72 3.32 -11.11
C MET A 219 -20.36 3.08 -10.47
N ASP A 220 -20.18 3.67 -9.28
CA ASP A 220 -18.93 3.58 -8.52
C ASP A 220 -18.93 2.41 -7.51
N ASP A 221 -17.83 2.25 -6.77
CA ASP A 221 -17.66 1.22 -5.74
C ASP A 221 -18.58 1.37 -4.53
N ARG A 222 -19.08 2.59 -4.28
CA ARG A 222 -20.02 2.94 -3.21
C ARG A 222 -21.47 2.89 -3.67
N HIS A 223 -21.75 2.27 -4.83
CA HIS A 223 -23.08 2.16 -5.43
C HIS A 223 -23.72 3.53 -5.75
N GLN A 224 -22.92 4.60 -5.88
CA GLN A 224 -23.40 5.89 -6.34
C GLN A 224 -23.48 5.91 -7.85
N VAL A 225 -24.57 6.48 -8.36
CA VAL A 225 -24.84 6.56 -9.78
C VAL A 225 -24.66 8.00 -10.25
N GLN A 226 -23.88 8.15 -11.31
CA GLN A 226 -23.68 9.41 -12.01
C GLN A 226 -24.23 9.29 -13.43
N SER A 227 -25.03 10.25 -13.86
CA SER A 227 -25.59 10.28 -15.21
C SER A 227 -25.18 11.54 -15.97
N THR A 228 -24.89 11.38 -17.25
CA THR A 228 -24.62 12.49 -18.16
C THR A 228 -25.32 12.29 -19.50
N THR A 229 -26.17 13.24 -19.89
CA THR A 229 -26.91 13.20 -21.17
C THR A 229 -26.05 13.73 -22.31
N LEU A 230 -25.94 13.05 -23.44
CA LEU A 230 -25.21 13.53 -24.63
C LEU A 230 -26.18 14.08 -25.68
N LYS A 231 -25.68 14.97 -26.55
CA LYS A 231 -26.44 15.50 -27.70
C LYS A 231 -26.25 14.66 -28.96
N ASP A 232 -25.02 14.20 -29.20
CA ASP A 232 -24.70 13.35 -30.35
C ASP A 232 -24.63 11.88 -29.92
N TYR A 233 -25.45 11.04 -30.57
CA TYR A 233 -25.45 9.59 -30.33
C TYR A 233 -24.18 8.92 -30.85
N ARG A 234 -23.53 9.49 -31.86
CA ARG A 234 -22.35 8.90 -32.50
C ARG A 234 -21.14 8.90 -31.58
N GLU A 235 -21.14 9.77 -30.58
CA GLU A 235 -20.05 9.93 -29.63
C GLU A 235 -20.23 9.06 -28.37
N LEU A 236 -21.41 8.45 -28.18
CA LEU A 236 -21.65 7.55 -27.04
C LEU A 236 -20.78 6.30 -27.09
N GLN A 237 -20.69 5.63 -28.24
CA GLN A 237 -19.87 4.42 -28.36
C GLN A 237 -18.37 4.72 -28.22
N PRO A 238 -17.79 5.72 -28.93
CA PRO A 238 -16.40 6.12 -28.72
C PRO A 238 -16.08 6.51 -27.27
N LEU A 239 -17.02 7.15 -26.58
CA LEU A 239 -16.88 7.49 -25.16
C LEU A 239 -16.79 6.24 -24.28
N VAL A 240 -17.68 5.26 -24.50
CA VAL A 240 -17.64 3.98 -23.78
C VAL A 240 -16.35 3.22 -24.07
N ASP A 241 -15.91 3.18 -25.34
CA ASP A 241 -14.66 2.54 -25.73
C ASP A 241 -13.46 3.20 -25.04
N CYS A 242 -13.43 4.54 -24.97
CA CYS A 242 -12.39 5.28 -24.26
C CYS A 242 -12.39 4.95 -22.76
N ILE A 243 -13.56 4.92 -22.11
CA ILE A 243 -13.69 4.52 -20.71
C ILE A 243 -13.25 3.07 -20.52
N GLN A 244 -13.58 2.16 -21.43
CA GLN A 244 -13.15 0.77 -21.39
C GLN A 244 -11.62 0.63 -21.46
N LEU A 245 -10.97 1.46 -22.28
CA LEU A 245 -9.51 1.48 -22.37
C LEU A 245 -8.86 1.97 -21.06
N ARG A 246 -9.48 2.93 -20.37
CA ARG A 246 -8.98 3.50 -19.11
C ARG A 246 -9.33 2.66 -17.87
N ALA A 247 -10.50 2.02 -17.87
CA ALA A 247 -11.03 1.14 -16.82
C ALA A 247 -11.43 -0.23 -17.41
N PRO A 248 -10.46 -1.09 -17.80
CA PRO A 248 -10.73 -2.34 -18.51
C PRO A 248 -11.46 -3.39 -17.67
N ASP A 249 -11.38 -3.29 -16.33
CA ASP A 249 -12.01 -4.26 -15.43
C ASP A 249 -13.47 -3.89 -15.10
N ALA A 250 -13.91 -2.67 -15.45
CA ALA A 250 -15.29 -2.22 -15.24
C ALA A 250 -16.26 -3.01 -16.14
N LEU A 251 -17.44 -3.30 -15.61
CA LEU A 251 -18.51 -3.95 -16.36
C LEU A 251 -19.14 -2.95 -17.33
N ILE A 252 -19.24 -3.31 -18.61
CA ILE A 252 -20.01 -2.54 -19.59
C ILE A 252 -21.25 -3.34 -19.89
N LEU A 253 -22.39 -2.79 -19.51
CA LEU A 253 -23.67 -3.50 -19.51
C LEU A 253 -24.72 -2.68 -20.24
N PRO A 254 -25.67 -3.34 -20.92
CA PRO A 254 -26.77 -2.63 -21.56
C PRO A 254 -27.64 -1.93 -20.52
N TYR A 255 -28.22 -0.78 -20.89
CA TYR A 255 -29.02 0.04 -19.97
C TYR A 255 -30.25 -0.69 -19.39
N ASN A 256 -30.80 -1.68 -20.08
CA ASN A 256 -31.92 -2.48 -19.55
C ASN A 256 -31.58 -3.28 -18.28
N GLU A 257 -30.30 -3.51 -18.00
CA GLU A 257 -29.85 -4.15 -16.77
C GLU A 257 -29.60 -3.15 -15.64
N PHE A 258 -29.63 -1.84 -15.92
CA PHE A 258 -29.34 -0.79 -14.94
C PHE A 258 -30.18 -0.94 -13.67
N ASP A 259 -31.49 -1.13 -13.79
CA ASP A 259 -32.39 -1.26 -12.63
C ASP A 259 -32.01 -2.45 -11.74
N ARG A 260 -31.59 -3.58 -12.33
CA ARG A 260 -31.13 -4.75 -11.57
C ARG A 260 -29.91 -4.41 -10.72
N TYR A 261 -28.97 -3.64 -11.24
CA TYR A 261 -27.78 -3.22 -10.49
C TYR A 261 -28.08 -2.10 -9.52
N ASN A 262 -28.94 -1.14 -9.88
CA ASN A 262 -29.27 0.00 -9.03
C ASN A 262 -30.04 -0.41 -7.77
N PHE A 263 -30.86 -1.46 -7.85
CA PHE A 263 -31.62 -2.01 -6.71
C PHE A 263 -31.04 -3.31 -6.16
N MET A 264 -29.79 -3.63 -6.51
CA MET A 264 -29.08 -4.81 -6.01
C MET A 264 -28.86 -4.71 -4.51
N GLU A 265 -29.00 -5.82 -3.78
CA GLU A 265 -28.71 -5.87 -2.35
C GLU A 265 -27.18 -5.78 -2.08
N ASP A 266 -26.81 -5.23 -0.93
CA ASP A 266 -25.40 -4.99 -0.56
C ASP A 266 -24.55 -6.28 -0.61
N GLU A 267 -25.11 -7.44 -0.23
CA GLU A 267 -24.41 -8.73 -0.29
C GLU A 267 -24.09 -9.18 -1.72
N GLU A 268 -25.00 -8.92 -2.66
CA GLU A 268 -24.79 -9.23 -4.07
C GLU A 268 -23.81 -8.24 -4.70
N TRP A 269 -23.87 -6.97 -4.29
CA TRP A 269 -22.92 -5.94 -4.70
C TRP A 269 -21.48 -6.28 -4.27
N GLU A 270 -21.28 -6.79 -3.06
CA GLU A 270 -19.94 -7.21 -2.58
C GLU A 270 -19.35 -8.33 -3.46
N LYS A 271 -20.18 -9.23 -4.01
CA LYS A 271 -19.71 -10.24 -4.99
C LYS A 271 -19.23 -9.59 -6.27
N VAL A 272 -19.94 -8.57 -6.78
CA VAL A 272 -19.51 -7.80 -7.95
C VAL A 272 -18.16 -7.12 -7.67
N LEU A 273 -17.97 -6.55 -6.48
CA LEU A 273 -16.70 -5.95 -6.06
C LEU A 273 -15.58 -6.98 -5.91
N GLN A 274 -15.88 -8.19 -5.42
CA GLN A 274 -14.92 -9.29 -5.34
C GLN A 274 -14.49 -9.73 -6.74
N ASP A 275 -15.43 -9.92 -7.67
CA ASP A 275 -15.16 -10.28 -9.05
C ASP A 275 -14.34 -9.21 -9.77
N PHE A 276 -14.60 -7.93 -9.49
CA PHE A 276 -13.80 -6.82 -9.99
C PHE A 276 -12.34 -6.93 -9.50
N ARG A 277 -12.12 -7.14 -8.19
CA ARG A 277 -10.78 -7.32 -7.61
C ARG A 277 -10.05 -8.51 -8.22
N LEU A 278 -10.75 -9.61 -8.50
CA LEU A 278 -10.19 -10.79 -9.15
C LEU A 278 -9.75 -10.49 -10.60
N ARG A 279 -10.56 -9.76 -11.36
CA ARG A 279 -10.23 -9.34 -12.74
C ARG A 279 -9.02 -8.39 -12.77
N ASP A 280 -9.04 -7.36 -11.94
CA ASP A 280 -7.92 -6.41 -11.80
C ASP A 280 -6.62 -7.12 -11.40
N GLY A 281 -6.69 -8.03 -10.42
CA GLY A 281 -5.56 -8.85 -10.00
C GLY A 281 -5.00 -9.73 -11.12
N ARG A 282 -5.87 -10.39 -11.88
CA ARG A 282 -5.47 -11.22 -13.04
C ARG A 282 -4.82 -10.36 -14.12
N ARG A 283 -5.39 -9.20 -14.47
CA ARG A 283 -4.83 -8.29 -15.47
C ARG A 283 -3.47 -7.76 -15.05
N LYS A 284 -3.34 -7.29 -13.81
CA LYS A 284 -2.03 -6.86 -13.24
C LYS A 284 -1.00 -7.97 -13.23
N ALA A 285 -1.42 -9.23 -13.06
CA ALA A 285 -0.54 -10.39 -13.15
C ALA A 285 -0.18 -10.79 -14.61
N SER A 286 -1.07 -10.53 -15.58
CA SER A 286 -0.88 -10.85 -17.00
C SER A 286 -0.19 -9.74 -17.81
N GLN A 287 -0.17 -8.50 -17.33
CA GLN A 287 0.61 -7.43 -17.96
C GLN A 287 2.10 -7.77 -17.85
N PRO A 288 2.87 -7.72 -18.96
CA PRO A 288 4.32 -7.86 -18.89
C PRO A 288 4.80 -6.78 -17.94
N ARG A 289 5.44 -7.17 -16.83
CA ARG A 289 6.00 -6.24 -15.86
C ARG A 289 6.88 -5.25 -16.62
N THR A 290 6.40 -4.04 -16.83
CA THR A 290 7.25 -2.90 -17.15
C THR A 290 8.34 -2.90 -16.10
N GLU A 291 9.60 -2.73 -16.50
CA GLU A 291 10.83 -2.89 -15.73
C GLU A 291 10.95 -1.96 -14.50
N SER A 292 9.97 -2.03 -13.60
CA SER A 292 10.12 -1.82 -12.17
C SER A 292 10.03 -3.24 -11.63
N GLN A 293 11.17 -3.75 -11.15
CA GLN A 293 11.29 -5.10 -10.59
C GLN A 293 10.07 -5.40 -9.70
N PRO A 294 9.53 -6.64 -9.70
CA PRO A 294 8.57 -7.02 -8.66
C PRO A 294 9.07 -6.54 -7.31
N PRO A 295 8.21 -6.00 -6.43
CA PRO A 295 8.62 -5.74 -5.06
C PRO A 295 9.19 -7.05 -4.55
N GLN A 296 10.49 -7.07 -4.32
CA GLN A 296 11.13 -8.20 -3.69
C GLN A 296 10.60 -8.12 -2.27
N ASN A 297 9.76 -9.07 -1.88
CA ASN A 297 9.34 -9.14 -0.49
C ASN A 297 10.61 -9.37 0.32
N MET A 298 10.97 -8.38 1.11
CA MET A 298 12.11 -8.38 1.99
C MET A 298 11.62 -8.58 3.42
N VAL A 299 12.40 -9.33 4.17
CA VAL A 299 12.17 -9.57 5.57
C VAL A 299 13.38 -9.03 6.31
N LEU A 300 13.13 -8.09 7.23
CA LEU A 300 14.11 -7.62 8.18
C LEU A 300 13.97 -8.45 9.45
N THR A 301 15.05 -9.10 9.85
CA THR A 301 15.16 -9.83 11.11
C THR A 301 16.19 -9.12 11.98
N ARG A 302 15.78 -8.64 13.14
CA ARG A 302 16.69 -8.03 14.13
C ARG A 302 17.26 -9.10 15.07
N ALA A 303 18.35 -8.78 15.76
CA ALA A 303 18.98 -9.68 16.74
C ALA A 303 18.04 -10.11 17.89
N ASP A 304 17.02 -9.33 18.21
CA ASP A 304 15.99 -9.64 19.21
C ASP A 304 14.94 -10.66 18.72
N GLY A 305 15.05 -11.13 17.47
CA GLY A 305 14.11 -12.07 16.85
C GLY A 305 12.84 -11.41 16.29
N THR A 306 12.73 -10.09 16.32
CA THR A 306 11.62 -9.38 15.67
C THR A 306 11.76 -9.42 14.16
N VAL A 307 10.63 -9.71 13.50
CA VAL A 307 10.55 -9.89 12.05
C VAL A 307 9.56 -8.90 11.47
N THR A 308 10.00 -8.11 10.49
CA THR A 308 9.14 -7.13 9.82
C THR A 308 9.23 -7.25 8.31
N SER A 309 8.07 -7.23 7.64
CA SER A 309 7.93 -7.35 6.18
C SER A 309 7.49 -6.04 5.51
N ARG A 310 7.16 -5.00 6.30
CA ARG A 310 6.83 -3.65 5.82
C ARG A 310 8.09 -2.79 5.92
N LEU A 311 8.90 -2.82 4.88
CA LEU A 311 10.18 -2.10 4.84
C LEU A 311 10.07 -0.85 3.96
N SER A 312 10.51 0.26 4.52
CA SER A 312 10.83 1.50 3.80
C SER A 312 12.29 1.85 4.02
N MET A 313 12.86 2.71 3.18
CA MET A 313 14.23 3.17 3.39
C MET A 313 14.38 3.90 4.73
N ASP A 314 13.37 4.65 5.16
CA ASP A 314 13.40 5.36 6.45
C ASP A 314 13.56 4.39 7.64
N ILE A 315 12.88 3.24 7.61
CA ILE A 315 12.99 2.20 8.65
C ILE A 315 14.40 1.58 8.64
N LEU A 316 14.99 1.39 7.46
CA LEU A 316 16.34 0.84 7.33
C LEU A 316 17.41 1.83 7.81
N SER A 317 17.30 3.11 7.48
CA SER A 317 18.20 4.16 7.98
C SER A 317 18.12 4.27 9.50
N GLN A 318 16.90 4.26 10.08
CA GLN A 318 16.75 4.26 11.54
C GLN A 318 17.36 3.00 12.19
N THR A 319 17.14 1.82 11.60
CA THR A 319 17.70 0.56 12.12
C THR A 319 19.23 0.55 12.00
N LEU A 320 19.80 1.17 10.96
CA LEU A 320 21.25 1.34 10.82
C LEU A 320 21.82 2.30 11.87
N GLU A 321 21.12 3.40 12.17
CA GLU A 321 21.51 4.33 13.24
C GLU A 321 21.46 3.65 14.63
N GLU A 322 20.42 2.87 14.92
CA GLU A 322 20.29 2.07 16.15
C GLU A 322 21.48 1.09 16.27
N CYS A 323 21.78 0.36 15.18
CA CYS A 323 22.92 -0.55 15.11
C CYS A 323 24.28 0.15 15.35
N LEU A 324 24.47 1.36 14.81
CA LEU A 324 25.69 2.14 15.01
C LEU A 324 25.86 2.66 16.46
N GLN A 325 24.76 2.84 17.20
CA GLN A 325 24.78 3.23 18.61
C GLN A 325 25.10 2.05 19.54
N SER A 326 24.72 0.83 19.15
CA SER A 326 24.86 -0.39 19.94
C SER A 326 25.72 -1.43 19.21
N PRO A 327 27.03 -1.57 19.53
CA PRO A 327 27.95 -2.41 18.76
C PRO A 327 27.67 -3.92 18.81
N GLU A 328 26.73 -4.38 19.64
CA GLU A 328 26.29 -5.79 19.70
C GLU A 328 25.05 -6.08 18.85
N GLU A 329 24.37 -5.04 18.33
CA GLU A 329 23.16 -5.23 17.53
C GLU A 329 23.50 -5.56 16.07
N THR A 330 22.86 -6.61 15.56
CA THR A 330 22.95 -7.05 14.16
C THR A 330 21.56 -7.20 13.57
N PHE A 331 21.46 -7.01 12.26
CA PHE A 331 20.21 -7.27 11.54
C PHE A 331 20.45 -7.90 10.17
N PHE A 332 19.47 -8.68 9.74
CA PHE A 332 19.48 -9.46 8.51
C PHE A 332 18.39 -8.99 7.57
N LEU A 333 18.72 -8.91 6.29
CA LEU A 333 17.78 -8.63 5.21
C LEU A 333 17.72 -9.82 4.25
N THR A 334 16.63 -10.58 4.34
CA THR A 334 16.40 -11.77 3.53
C THR A 334 15.41 -11.46 2.41
N PRO A 335 15.84 -11.45 1.13
CA PRO A 335 14.93 -11.41 0.00
C PRO A 335 14.17 -12.74 -0.17
N SER A 336 12.91 -12.65 -0.58
CA SER A 336 12.08 -13.80 -0.98
C SER A 336 12.62 -14.60 -2.18
N ARG A 337 13.55 -14.03 -2.96
CA ARG A 337 14.26 -14.70 -4.05
C ARG A 337 15.72 -14.29 -4.06
N PRO A 338 16.67 -15.21 -4.33
CA PRO A 338 18.08 -14.86 -4.42
C PRO A 338 18.33 -13.72 -5.42
N ILE A 339 19.13 -12.73 -5.04
CA ILE A 339 19.59 -11.66 -5.93
C ILE A 339 20.79 -12.17 -6.72
N GLN A 340 20.73 -12.07 -8.05
CA GLN A 340 21.83 -12.50 -8.92
C GLN A 340 22.93 -11.44 -8.95
N GLY A 341 24.15 -11.81 -8.56
CA GLY A 341 25.36 -11.01 -8.71
C GLY A 341 26.35 -11.64 -9.69
N GLU A 342 27.47 -10.97 -9.97
CA GLU A 342 28.47 -11.45 -10.94
C GLU A 342 29.15 -12.77 -10.54
N LYS A 343 29.26 -13.04 -9.23
CA LYS A 343 29.97 -14.20 -8.67
C LYS A 343 29.04 -15.32 -8.19
N GLY A 344 27.73 -15.08 -8.12
CA GLY A 344 26.77 -16.02 -7.58
C GLY A 344 25.43 -15.38 -7.26
N ALA A 345 24.48 -16.21 -6.80
CA ALA A 345 23.21 -15.76 -6.26
C ALA A 345 23.35 -15.51 -4.75
N TYR A 346 22.82 -14.41 -4.23
CA TYR A 346 22.91 -14.02 -2.82
C TYR A 346 21.53 -14.06 -2.15
N MET A 347 21.46 -14.59 -0.93
CA MET A 347 20.19 -14.88 -0.23
C MET A 347 19.96 -14.05 1.01
N GLU A 348 20.99 -13.40 1.54
CA GLU A 348 20.90 -12.66 2.79
C GLU A 348 21.97 -11.56 2.83
N LEU A 349 21.61 -10.41 3.38
CA LEU A 349 22.52 -9.33 3.71
C LEU A 349 22.50 -9.13 5.23
N LEU A 350 23.64 -9.37 5.87
CA LEU A 350 23.87 -9.10 7.28
C LEU A 350 24.55 -7.75 7.43
N CYS A 351 24.05 -6.94 8.38
CA CYS A 351 24.63 -5.66 8.75
C CYS A 351 24.93 -5.64 10.25
N SER A 352 26.12 -5.17 10.61
CA SER A 352 26.54 -4.95 11.99
C SER A 352 27.45 -3.73 12.12
N ALA A 353 27.51 -3.16 13.32
CA ALA A 353 28.46 -2.10 13.60
C ALA A 353 29.90 -2.65 13.51
N GLY A 354 30.78 -1.89 12.85
CA GLY A 354 32.21 -2.13 12.95
C GLY A 354 32.73 -1.78 14.35
N THR A 355 34.02 -2.04 14.57
CA THR A 355 34.63 -1.67 15.85
C THR A 355 34.55 -0.16 16.08
N ALA A 356 34.35 0.27 17.32
CA ALA A 356 34.20 1.68 17.69
C ALA A 356 35.38 2.58 17.24
N LEU A 357 36.53 1.98 16.96
CA LEU A 357 37.74 2.65 16.47
C LEU A 357 37.70 3.00 14.97
N GLU A 358 36.87 2.32 14.17
CA GLU A 358 36.88 2.44 12.72
C GLU A 358 35.71 3.26 12.15
N GLY A 359 34.62 3.44 12.90
CA GLY A 359 33.44 4.23 12.46
C GLY A 359 32.79 3.73 11.16
N LYS A 360 33.01 2.45 10.83
CA LYS A 360 32.54 1.79 9.61
C LYS A 360 31.48 0.74 9.94
N VAL A 361 30.64 0.42 8.97
CA VAL A 361 29.61 -0.63 9.04
C VAL A 361 30.18 -1.90 8.41
N ARG A 362 30.03 -3.03 9.11
CA ARG A 362 30.32 -4.37 8.60
C ARG A 362 29.11 -4.86 7.83
N MET A 363 29.32 -5.24 6.57
CA MET A 363 28.29 -5.83 5.72
C MET A 363 28.76 -7.17 5.18
N LEU A 364 27.90 -8.17 5.26
CA LEU A 364 28.16 -9.52 4.75
C LEU A 364 27.00 -9.98 3.86
N LEU A 365 27.30 -10.26 2.60
CA LEU A 365 26.37 -10.87 1.65
C LEU A 365 26.61 -12.37 1.61
N VAL A 366 25.58 -13.15 1.93
CA VAL A 366 25.63 -14.62 1.99
C VAL A 366 25.20 -15.21 0.65
N GLU A 367 26.01 -16.08 0.07
CA GLU A 367 25.69 -16.78 -1.18
C GLU A 367 24.62 -17.86 -0.96
N ALA A 368 23.76 -18.06 -1.96
CA ALA A 368 22.78 -19.13 -1.98
C ALA A 368 23.50 -20.49 -2.01
N PRO A 369 23.08 -21.47 -1.19
CA PRO A 369 23.68 -22.78 -1.20
C PRO A 369 23.46 -23.47 -2.56
N ALA A 370 24.49 -24.17 -3.06
CA ALA A 370 24.43 -24.89 -4.33
C ALA A 370 23.42 -26.06 -4.32
N GLN A 371 23.10 -26.60 -3.15
CA GLN A 371 22.09 -27.64 -2.95
C GLN A 371 21.00 -27.17 -1.99
N GLN A 372 19.75 -27.42 -2.35
CA GLN A 372 18.59 -27.06 -1.54
C GLN A 372 18.64 -27.79 -0.19
N GLY A 373 18.76 -27.04 0.92
CA GLY A 373 18.89 -27.59 2.28
C GLY A 373 20.33 -27.71 2.81
N SER A 374 21.35 -27.31 2.04
CA SER A 374 22.73 -27.18 2.53
C SER A 374 23.00 -25.78 3.11
N GLN A 375 23.96 -25.67 4.04
CA GLN A 375 24.38 -24.38 4.57
C GLN A 375 25.19 -23.58 3.54
N PRO A 376 25.08 -22.25 3.52
CA PRO A 376 25.86 -21.41 2.62
C PRO A 376 27.34 -21.46 2.98
N GLU A 377 28.21 -21.75 2.01
CA GLU A 377 29.64 -21.94 2.26
C GLU A 377 30.47 -20.66 2.05
N ASN A 378 29.94 -19.70 1.28
CA ASN A 378 30.65 -18.51 0.82
C ASN A 378 29.82 -17.24 1.04
N GLY A 379 30.50 -16.11 1.21
CA GLY A 379 29.92 -14.79 1.23
C GLY A 379 30.90 -13.70 0.78
N LEU A 380 30.39 -12.48 0.59
CA LEU A 380 31.19 -11.29 0.35
C LEU A 380 31.12 -10.38 1.57
N HIS A 381 32.27 -10.02 2.12
CA HIS A 381 32.42 -9.13 3.26
C HIS A 381 32.97 -7.76 2.83
N GLY A 382 32.38 -6.69 3.34
CA GLY A 382 32.82 -5.31 3.12
C GLY A 382 32.73 -4.46 4.37
N MET A 383 33.73 -3.60 4.57
CA MET A 383 33.74 -2.54 5.59
C MET A 383 33.45 -1.21 4.89
N VAL A 384 32.25 -0.67 5.06
CA VAL A 384 31.77 0.51 4.33
C VAL A 384 31.47 1.68 5.28
N SER A 385 31.48 2.90 4.75
CA SER A 385 31.01 4.07 5.52
C SER A 385 29.48 4.02 5.72
N PRO A 386 28.91 4.72 6.72
CA PRO A 386 27.45 4.78 6.92
C PRO A 386 26.68 5.26 5.68
N GLU A 387 27.20 6.24 4.94
CA GLU A 387 26.57 6.74 3.70
C GLU A 387 26.61 5.70 2.56
N GLU A 388 27.67 4.90 2.48
CA GLU A 388 27.76 3.81 1.51
C GLU A 388 26.88 2.63 1.93
N ALA A 389 26.75 2.38 3.24
CA ALA A 389 25.85 1.38 3.80
C ALA A 389 24.40 1.67 3.39
N GLU A 390 23.93 2.90 3.47
CA GLU A 390 22.58 3.27 3.01
C GLU A 390 22.39 3.00 1.51
N LYS A 391 23.41 3.28 0.67
CA LYS A 391 23.35 2.98 -0.77
C LYS A 391 23.28 1.48 -1.04
N VAL A 392 24.01 0.68 -0.26
CA VAL A 392 23.98 -0.78 -0.33
C VAL A 392 22.60 -1.31 0.08
N LEU A 393 22.03 -0.80 1.19
CA LEU A 393 20.70 -1.15 1.67
C LEU A 393 19.60 -0.76 0.68
N ALA A 394 19.68 0.43 0.07
CA ALA A 394 18.73 0.89 -0.93
C ALA A 394 18.79 0.03 -2.21
N ALA A 395 20.00 -0.32 -2.67
CA ALA A 395 20.19 -1.22 -3.79
C ALA A 395 19.63 -2.62 -3.50
N TRP A 396 19.93 -3.15 -2.31
CA TRP A 396 19.42 -4.42 -1.84
C TRP A 396 17.89 -4.41 -1.81
N LEU A 397 17.26 -3.42 -1.15
CA LEU A 397 15.79 -3.25 -1.08
C LEU A 397 15.14 -3.18 -2.47
N GLY A 398 15.81 -2.57 -3.45
CA GLY A 398 15.39 -2.55 -4.85
C GLY A 398 15.57 -3.87 -5.60
N GLY A 399 16.11 -4.91 -4.96
CA GLY A 399 16.44 -6.21 -5.56
C GLY A 399 17.56 -6.15 -6.59
N LYS A 400 18.46 -5.18 -6.44
CA LYS A 400 19.65 -5.03 -7.28
C LYS A 400 20.90 -5.40 -6.47
N MET A 401 21.88 -6.00 -7.15
CA MET A 401 23.17 -6.26 -6.52
C MET A 401 23.84 -4.92 -6.18
N PRO A 402 24.23 -4.68 -4.91
CA PRO A 402 24.94 -3.46 -4.53
C PRO A 402 26.35 -3.42 -5.11
N ASN A 403 26.96 -2.24 -5.11
CA ASN A 403 28.36 -2.10 -5.54
C ASN A 403 29.29 -2.75 -4.50
N THR A 404 29.86 -3.90 -4.87
CA THR A 404 30.79 -4.68 -4.02
C THR A 404 32.26 -4.47 -4.40
N THR A 405 32.58 -3.38 -5.10
CA THR A 405 33.97 -3.04 -5.46
C THR A 405 34.80 -2.88 -4.19
N GLY A 406 35.83 -3.73 -4.01
CA GLY A 406 36.69 -3.75 -2.82
C GLY A 406 36.25 -4.70 -1.71
N TRP A 407 35.17 -5.47 -1.89
CA TRP A 407 34.73 -6.48 -0.94
C TRP A 407 35.54 -7.77 -1.08
N THR A 408 35.84 -8.40 0.05
CA THR A 408 36.63 -9.64 0.11
C THR A 408 35.72 -10.86 0.16
N GLN A 409 36.07 -11.91 -0.57
CA GLN A 409 35.35 -13.19 -0.49
C GLN A 409 35.75 -13.91 0.79
N VAL A 410 34.75 -14.36 1.54
CA VAL A 410 34.92 -15.04 2.83
C VAL A 410 34.25 -16.41 2.75
N GLN A 411 34.91 -17.44 3.26
CA GLN A 411 34.29 -18.74 3.46
C GLN A 411 33.57 -18.74 4.80
N LEU A 412 32.23 -18.77 4.75
CA LEU A 412 31.37 -18.83 5.94
C LEU A 412 31.64 -20.09 6.76
N ARG A 413 32.19 -21.14 6.12
CA ARG A 413 32.50 -22.44 6.76
C ARG A 413 33.78 -22.46 7.61
N MET A 414 34.61 -21.42 7.61
CA MET A 414 35.80 -21.34 8.47
C MET A 414 36.08 -19.95 9.06
N GLU A 415 35.07 -19.09 9.12
CA GLU A 415 35.09 -17.86 9.93
C GLU A 415 33.77 -17.72 10.72
N GLN A 416 33.39 -18.77 11.45
CA GLN A 416 33.14 -18.53 12.88
C GLN A 416 34.50 -18.17 13.46
N GLN A 417 34.94 -16.94 13.17
CA GLN A 417 35.93 -16.28 13.98
C GLN A 417 35.37 -16.40 15.38
N GLU A 418 36.09 -17.14 16.23
CA GLU A 418 35.84 -17.24 17.64
C GLU A 418 35.42 -15.85 18.12
N ASN A 419 34.11 -15.64 18.26
CA ASN A 419 33.63 -14.60 19.14
C ASN A 419 34.07 -15.14 20.50
N PRO A 420 35.04 -14.53 21.21
CA PRO A 420 35.50 -15.07 22.48
C PRO A 420 34.42 -15.02 23.57
N GLN A 421 33.18 -14.67 23.23
CA GLN A 421 32.11 -14.33 24.15
C GLN A 421 30.73 -14.90 23.81
N GLU A 422 30.59 -15.85 22.87
CA GLU A 422 29.47 -16.81 22.98
C GLU A 422 29.90 -17.87 23.99
N LEU A 423 29.52 -17.69 25.26
CA LEU A 423 29.73 -18.71 26.28
C LEU A 423 29.10 -20.02 25.77
N ARG A 424 29.93 -20.99 25.37
CA ARG A 424 29.41 -22.32 25.04
C ARG A 424 28.54 -22.78 26.20
N PRO A 425 27.29 -23.20 25.93
CA PRO A 425 26.37 -23.55 27.00
C PRO A 425 26.96 -24.69 27.83
N PRO A 426 26.77 -24.66 29.16
CA PRO A 426 27.21 -25.76 30.01
C PRO A 426 26.52 -27.05 29.57
N LYS A 427 27.23 -28.17 29.67
CA LYS A 427 26.72 -29.48 29.25
C LYS A 427 27.03 -30.54 30.27
N LEU A 428 26.02 -31.30 30.67
CA LEU A 428 26.16 -32.51 31.48
C LEU A 428 25.81 -33.72 30.62
N SER A 429 26.78 -34.60 30.37
CA SER A 429 26.58 -35.87 29.66
C SER A 429 26.74 -37.03 30.62
N LEU A 430 25.80 -37.97 30.60
CA LEU A 430 25.78 -39.16 31.43
C LEU A 430 25.74 -40.38 30.53
N VAL A 431 26.59 -41.38 30.80
CA VAL A 431 26.54 -42.68 30.15
C VAL A 431 26.24 -43.73 31.20
N SER A 432 25.09 -44.39 31.08
CA SER A 432 24.70 -45.49 31.96
C SER A 432 25.56 -46.74 31.75
N ARG A 433 25.52 -47.69 32.69
CA ARG A 433 26.19 -49.00 32.55
C ARG A 433 25.78 -49.81 31.31
N ARG A 434 24.62 -49.49 30.73
CA ARG A 434 24.10 -50.13 29.51
C ARG A 434 24.54 -49.41 28.22
N GLY A 435 25.40 -48.39 28.33
CA GLY A 435 25.88 -47.60 27.18
C GLY A 435 24.90 -46.54 26.68
N VAL A 436 23.78 -46.30 27.37
CA VAL A 436 22.84 -45.23 27.00
C VAL A 436 23.41 -43.89 27.41
N SER A 437 23.58 -42.98 26.45
CA SER A 437 24.01 -41.59 26.67
C SER A 437 22.82 -40.65 26.82
N GLN A 438 22.90 -39.76 27.79
CA GLN A 438 21.94 -38.67 28.05
C GLN A 438 22.72 -37.36 28.10
N ASN A 439 22.21 -36.32 27.44
CA ASN A 439 22.84 -35.01 27.39
C ASN A 439 21.86 -33.95 27.90
N HIS A 440 22.32 -33.12 28.83
CA HIS A 440 21.54 -32.05 29.44
C HIS A 440 22.27 -30.71 29.23
N GLU A 441 21.59 -29.79 28.57
CA GLU A 441 22.07 -28.42 28.31
C GLU A 441 21.53 -27.43 29.36
N ASN A 442 20.44 -27.81 30.05
CA ASN A 442 19.91 -27.13 31.22
C ASN A 442 19.91 -28.11 32.40
N PHE A 443 20.77 -27.87 33.39
CA PHE A 443 20.89 -28.70 34.59
C PHE A 443 21.24 -27.82 35.80
N THR A 444 20.90 -28.30 36.98
CA THR A 444 21.15 -27.65 38.26
C THR A 444 22.29 -28.33 39.01
N LEU A 445 22.76 -27.72 40.11
CA LEU A 445 23.72 -28.38 41.00
C LEU A 445 23.18 -29.69 41.60
N GLU A 446 21.86 -29.81 41.77
CA GLU A 446 21.22 -31.04 42.24
C GLU A 446 21.35 -32.16 41.21
N ASP A 447 21.22 -31.85 39.92
CA ASP A 447 21.40 -32.83 38.84
C ASP A 447 22.86 -33.32 38.76
N VAL A 448 23.84 -32.45 39.02
CA VAL A 448 25.25 -32.85 39.11
C VAL A 448 25.49 -33.73 40.33
N GLN A 449 24.82 -33.46 41.46
CA GLN A 449 24.90 -34.32 42.66
C GLN A 449 24.34 -35.72 42.36
N VAL A 450 23.20 -35.81 41.66
CA VAL A 450 22.63 -37.09 41.22
C VAL A 450 23.59 -37.85 40.30
N ALA A 451 24.25 -37.14 39.38
CA ALA A 451 25.28 -37.73 38.53
C ALA A 451 26.50 -38.24 39.33
N ALA A 452 26.95 -37.46 40.32
CA ALA A 452 28.04 -37.83 41.22
C ALA A 452 27.69 -39.07 42.07
N ASP A 453 26.49 -39.11 42.64
CA ASP A 453 25.99 -40.25 43.42
C ASP A 453 25.84 -41.49 42.52
N GLY A 454 25.36 -41.31 41.30
CA GLY A 454 25.27 -42.40 40.32
C GLY A 454 26.63 -42.98 39.88
N MET A 455 27.72 -42.22 39.98
CA MET A 455 29.09 -42.74 39.79
C MET A 455 29.58 -43.56 41.01
N VAL A 456 29.11 -43.25 42.22
CA VAL A 456 29.43 -44.00 43.43
C VAL A 456 28.64 -45.31 43.51
N ASP A 457 27.36 -45.25 43.14
CA ASP A 457 26.43 -46.39 43.20
C ASP A 457 26.51 -47.29 41.95
N GLY A 458 27.31 -46.91 40.94
CA GLY A 458 27.57 -47.70 39.73
C GLY A 458 26.45 -47.65 38.69
N SER A 459 25.55 -46.68 38.80
CA SER A 459 24.49 -46.41 37.82
C SER A 459 25.05 -45.82 36.52
N TYR A 460 26.09 -44.98 36.64
CA TYR A 460 26.79 -44.36 35.52
C TYR A 460 28.19 -44.95 35.34
N GLN A 461 28.55 -45.18 34.08
CA GLN A 461 29.90 -45.55 33.65
C GLN A 461 30.74 -44.34 33.27
N GLN A 462 30.12 -43.26 32.80
CA GLN A 462 30.82 -42.03 32.47
C GLN A 462 29.95 -40.82 32.78
N VAL A 463 30.59 -39.76 33.29
CA VAL A 463 29.96 -38.46 33.51
C VAL A 463 30.90 -37.39 32.96
N ASP A 464 30.41 -36.59 32.03
CA ASP A 464 31.13 -35.45 31.46
C ASP A 464 30.42 -34.16 31.84
N LEU A 465 31.13 -33.25 32.51
CA LEU A 465 30.64 -31.94 32.90
C LEU A 465 31.46 -30.86 32.20
N THR A 466 30.79 -30.01 31.44
CA THR A 466 31.37 -28.84 30.78
C THR A 466 30.75 -27.58 31.40
N LEU A 467 31.59 -26.69 31.92
CA LEU A 467 31.16 -25.43 32.52
C LEU A 467 30.91 -24.35 31.43
N PRO A 468 30.20 -23.26 31.75
CA PRO A 468 29.95 -22.16 30.82
C PRO A 468 31.26 -21.64 30.21
N GLY A 469 31.27 -21.46 28.88
CA GLY A 469 32.47 -21.11 28.11
C GLY A 469 33.09 -22.31 27.38
N GLY A 470 32.86 -23.55 27.83
CA GLY A 470 33.20 -24.75 27.05
C GLY A 470 34.65 -25.22 27.10
N TRP A 471 35.55 -24.43 27.68
CA TRP A 471 36.97 -24.76 27.85
C TRP A 471 37.26 -25.53 29.15
N LEU A 472 36.44 -25.33 30.17
CA LEU A 472 36.54 -26.03 31.45
C LEU A 472 35.64 -27.26 31.43
N TRP A 473 36.28 -28.42 31.42
CA TRP A 473 35.65 -29.72 31.25
C TRP A 473 36.24 -30.74 32.22
N MET A 474 35.38 -31.55 32.82
CA MET A 474 35.76 -32.69 33.64
C MET A 474 35.01 -33.93 33.17
N ARG A 475 35.74 -35.03 32.94
CA ARG A 475 35.19 -36.36 32.62
C ARG A 475 35.59 -37.36 33.68
N LEU A 476 34.62 -38.10 34.18
CA LEU A 476 34.80 -39.24 35.05
C LEU A 476 34.45 -40.50 34.29
N VAL A 477 35.34 -41.48 34.31
CA VAL A 477 35.12 -42.81 33.72
C VAL A 477 35.25 -43.85 34.82
N ALA A 478 34.19 -44.62 35.04
CA ALA A 478 34.17 -45.69 36.03
C ALA A 478 35.19 -46.78 35.66
N GLY A 479 35.79 -47.36 36.69
CA GLY A 479 36.69 -48.49 36.55
C GLY A 479 35.97 -49.75 36.04
N ASN A 480 36.72 -50.68 35.45
CA ASN A 480 36.21 -51.98 35.04
C ASN A 480 36.37 -53.01 36.19
N ALA A 481 36.01 -54.27 35.95
CA ALA A 481 36.07 -55.33 36.96
C ALA A 481 37.49 -55.61 37.50
N ASP A 482 38.53 -55.21 36.76
CA ASP A 482 39.94 -55.46 37.09
C ASP A 482 40.60 -54.28 37.85
N ASP A 483 40.13 -53.04 37.64
CA ASP A 483 40.58 -51.84 38.35
C ASP A 483 39.36 -50.99 38.70
N GLY A 484 38.83 -51.14 39.92
CA GLY A 484 37.63 -50.42 40.39
C GLY A 484 37.85 -48.91 40.65
N ARG A 485 39.02 -48.36 40.30
CA ARG A 485 39.30 -46.93 40.41
C ARG A 485 38.71 -46.16 39.23
N CYS A 486 38.12 -45.01 39.53
CA CYS A 486 37.60 -44.08 38.54
C CYS A 486 38.75 -43.26 37.94
N THR A 487 38.77 -43.13 36.62
CA THR A 487 39.69 -42.24 35.91
C THR A 487 39.04 -40.87 35.78
N VAL A 488 39.72 -39.83 36.24
CA VAL A 488 39.28 -38.44 36.14
C VAL A 488 40.17 -37.72 35.14
N LEU A 489 39.55 -37.09 34.17
CA LEU A 489 40.14 -36.21 33.18
C LEU A 489 39.62 -34.80 33.46
N VAL A 490 40.49 -33.81 33.54
CA VAL A 490 40.07 -32.42 33.80
C VAL A 490 40.93 -31.45 33.02
N THR A 491 40.31 -30.40 32.49
CA THR A 491 41.03 -29.27 31.88
C THR A 491 41.25 -28.17 32.90
N ARG A 492 42.43 -27.55 32.83
CA ARG A 492 42.81 -26.37 33.61
C ARG A 492 43.26 -25.28 32.65
N ALA A 493 42.65 -24.10 32.78
CA ALA A 493 43.10 -22.92 32.07
C ALA A 493 44.38 -22.38 32.75
N ASP A 494 45.52 -22.53 32.09
CA ASP A 494 46.77 -21.84 32.44
C ASP A 494 46.91 -20.57 31.55
N PRO A 495 47.75 -19.58 31.90
CA PRO A 495 47.81 -18.28 31.22
C PRO A 495 48.05 -18.36 29.71
N ASP A 496 48.78 -19.38 29.26
CA ASP A 496 49.23 -19.50 27.87
C ASP A 496 48.59 -20.69 27.12
N THR A 497 48.07 -21.71 27.82
CA THR A 497 47.48 -22.92 27.21
C THR A 497 46.43 -23.59 28.10
N LEU A 498 45.44 -24.27 27.48
CA LEU A 498 44.52 -25.16 28.19
C LEU A 498 45.20 -26.52 28.39
N ARG A 499 45.52 -26.87 29.63
CA ARG A 499 46.19 -28.13 29.95
C ARG A 499 45.18 -29.19 30.38
N MET A 500 45.45 -30.43 30.02
CA MET A 500 44.62 -31.57 30.40
C MET A 500 45.37 -32.51 31.33
N PHE A 501 44.73 -32.84 32.45
CA PHE A 501 45.28 -33.67 33.49
C PHE A 501 44.46 -34.94 33.67
N LYS A 502 45.15 -36.02 34.02
CA LYS A 502 44.56 -37.34 34.26
C LYS A 502 45.00 -37.89 35.62
N ILE A 503 44.07 -38.53 36.32
CA ILE A 503 44.39 -39.28 37.54
C ILE A 503 43.43 -40.46 37.71
N LYS A 504 43.89 -41.50 38.42
CA LYS A 504 43.03 -42.59 38.89
C LYS A 504 42.76 -42.45 40.37
N THR A 505 41.50 -42.47 40.78
CA THR A 505 41.10 -42.30 42.18
C THR A 505 39.88 -43.12 42.55
N THR A 506 39.44 -43.07 43.82
CA THR A 506 38.24 -43.80 44.25
C THR A 506 36.97 -43.08 43.74
N PRO A 507 35.88 -43.82 43.41
CA PRO A 507 34.64 -43.20 42.94
C PRO A 507 34.09 -42.11 43.86
N ARG A 508 34.19 -42.28 45.18
CA ARG A 508 33.78 -41.26 46.17
C ARG A 508 34.60 -39.99 46.09
N LYS A 509 35.92 -40.10 45.91
CA LYS A 509 36.80 -38.93 45.80
C LYS A 509 36.60 -38.23 44.44
N ALA A 510 36.35 -39.00 43.39
CA ALA A 510 36.03 -38.47 42.07
C ALA A 510 34.67 -37.73 42.07
N ALA A 511 33.64 -38.29 42.70
CA ALA A 511 32.34 -37.66 42.88
C ALA A 511 32.41 -36.33 43.67
N ALA A 512 33.21 -36.29 44.74
CA ALA A 512 33.47 -35.06 45.48
C ALA A 512 34.14 -33.99 44.60
N TRP A 513 35.13 -34.39 43.79
CA TRP A 513 35.81 -33.51 42.85
C TRP A 513 34.91 -32.97 41.75
N LEU A 514 33.95 -33.77 41.25
CA LEU A 514 32.95 -33.32 40.29
C LEU A 514 32.08 -32.20 40.89
N MET A 515 31.68 -32.33 42.16
CA MET A 515 30.91 -31.31 42.86
C MET A 515 31.73 -30.04 43.13
N ASP A 516 32.99 -30.19 43.55
CA ASP A 516 33.89 -29.05 43.73
C ASP A 516 34.14 -28.33 42.40
N PHE A 517 34.20 -29.07 41.29
CA PHE A 517 34.38 -28.52 39.94
C PHE A 517 33.14 -27.76 39.48
N ALA A 518 31.95 -28.32 39.68
CA ALA A 518 30.68 -27.65 39.39
C ALA A 518 30.50 -26.34 40.19
N ARG A 519 31.06 -26.27 41.40
CA ARG A 519 31.03 -25.08 42.27
C ARG A 519 32.18 -24.09 42.02
N GLY A 520 33.12 -24.41 41.13
CA GLY A 520 34.32 -23.59 40.89
C GLY A 520 35.33 -23.59 42.05
N GLN A 521 35.22 -24.54 42.99
CA GLN A 521 36.08 -24.66 44.19
C GLN A 521 37.16 -25.75 44.05
N PHE A 522 37.21 -26.41 42.90
CA PHE A 522 38.15 -27.48 42.62
C PHE A 522 39.61 -27.00 42.62
N ARG A 523 40.35 -27.40 43.67
CA ARG A 523 41.79 -27.11 43.83
C ARG A 523 42.52 -28.37 44.28
N PRO A 524 42.76 -29.34 43.40
CA PRO A 524 43.48 -30.56 43.75
C PRO A 524 44.98 -30.30 43.92
N ASP A 525 45.66 -31.22 44.60
CA ASP A 525 47.13 -31.29 44.58
C ASP A 525 47.60 -31.79 43.20
N TRP A 526 47.99 -30.87 42.33
CA TRP A 526 48.40 -31.13 40.95
C TRP A 526 49.68 -31.98 40.83
N SER A 527 50.47 -32.14 41.90
CA SER A 527 51.69 -32.96 41.86
C SER A 527 51.40 -34.46 41.62
N GLN A 528 50.17 -34.89 41.89
CA GLN A 528 49.71 -36.28 41.76
C GLN A 528 49.02 -36.56 40.43
N TRP A 529 48.90 -35.56 39.56
CA TRP A 529 48.20 -35.66 38.28
C TRP A 529 49.18 -35.81 37.12
N GLU A 530 48.83 -36.67 36.18
CA GLU A 530 49.57 -36.86 34.93
C GLU A 530 49.13 -35.79 33.92
N ASP A 531 50.07 -34.98 33.43
CA ASP A 531 49.83 -34.00 32.37
C ASP A 531 49.86 -34.71 31.01
N ILE A 532 48.70 -34.77 30.35
CA ILE A 532 48.51 -35.47 29.06
C ILE A 532 48.28 -34.50 27.91
N THR A 533 48.58 -33.21 28.11
CA THR A 533 48.30 -32.14 27.12
C THR A 533 48.90 -32.45 25.73
N LYS A 534 50.13 -32.98 25.68
CA LYS A 534 50.83 -33.31 24.42
C LYS A 534 50.34 -34.59 23.72
N GLU A 535 49.71 -35.50 24.45
CA GLU A 535 49.18 -36.74 23.86
C GLU A 535 47.86 -36.49 23.12
N VAL A 536 47.15 -35.43 23.50
CA VAL A 536 45.84 -35.06 22.94
C VAL A 536 45.96 -34.03 21.82
N GLU A 537 47.03 -33.22 21.79
CA GLU A 537 47.36 -32.36 20.64
C GLU A 537 47.82 -33.13 19.38
N ASN A 538 48.21 -34.40 19.51
CA ASN A 538 48.70 -35.24 18.40
C ASN A 538 47.69 -36.29 17.91
N GLN A 539 46.44 -36.27 18.40
CA GLN A 539 45.31 -37.08 17.92
C GLN A 539 44.32 -36.21 17.15
#